data_AF-A0A6M0IKI4-F1
#
_entry.id   AF-A0A6M0IKI4-F1
#
_cell.length_a   1.000
_cell.length_b   1.000
_cell.length_c   1.000
_cell.angle_alpha   90.00
_cell.angle_beta   90.00
_cell.angle_gamma   90.00
#
_symmetry.space_group_name_H-M   'P 1'
#
loop_
_entity.id
_entity.type
_entity.pdbx_description
1 polymer ?
#
loop_
_entity_poly.entity_id
_entity_poly.type
_entity_poly.pdbx_seq_one_letter_code
_entity_poly.pdbx_strand_id
1 'polypeptide(L)'
;MLVGWAGQPCLGQQDQQRILTNFENLTLDSSTHRLFYEQRLYRNPLIGLLELSQVMKNEAITEYVPMYQGVPIAAYRPSEPWRTSLLTSEERKRLRRLIPYGPGRYKVDFRIQPEVIANFGFKLDPFQTKTSLLLQSQLYLSRGLVLNVGVLFPIVNNYDNQPMNIRPAPIYLNQFLALDHQNFVSGSVGLFYSNQYGVNVQYRRANLTKPWSFGLEASITGDYYYPETGIYYEPMKQGMVLADVAYRINKRDITLKLTGGQFLYQDRGVRLDFIRQFYSVEVGLFATKTTRGSTAGFNFAIPIPPGKIAQSNRLRVRTTEEFRWEYTYNGSGANVGSRYRVGNQLDALLRQYHGQYLSRQLQN
;
A
#
# COMPACT_ATOMS: atom_id res chain seq x y z
N MET A 1 -5.38 -3.65 52.63
CA MET A 1 -6.53 -2.96 52.03
C MET A 1 -6.44 -3.18 50.52
N LEU A 2 -7.22 -4.12 50.00
CA LEU A 2 -7.25 -4.53 48.60
C LEU A 2 -8.08 -3.53 47.80
N VAL A 3 -7.55 -2.99 46.71
CA VAL A 3 -8.34 -2.32 45.67
C VAL A 3 -8.23 -3.18 44.41
N GLY A 4 -9.26 -4.01 44.21
CA GLY A 4 -9.44 -4.77 42.99
C GLY A 4 -9.87 -3.85 41.85
N TRP A 5 -9.17 -3.93 40.73
CA TRP A 5 -9.59 -3.33 39.47
C TRP A 5 -10.55 -4.29 38.77
N ALA A 6 -11.85 -3.99 38.90
CA ALA A 6 -12.93 -4.67 38.22
C ALA A 6 -13.16 -4.07 36.82
N GLY A 7 -13.36 -4.95 35.84
CA GLY A 7 -14.18 -4.69 34.64
C GLY A 7 -13.50 -3.97 33.48
N GLN A 8 -12.98 -4.72 32.51
CA GLN A 8 -12.95 -4.22 31.13
C GLN A 8 -14.40 -3.93 30.69
N PRO A 9 -14.71 -2.76 30.10
CA PRO A 9 -16.07 -2.46 29.67
C PRO A 9 -16.49 -3.47 28.59
N CYS A 10 -17.57 -4.20 28.84
CA CYS A 10 -18.26 -4.97 27.81
C CYS A 10 -18.75 -3.97 26.76
N LEU A 11 -18.23 -4.03 25.53
CA LEU A 11 -18.74 -3.22 24.42
C LEU A 11 -20.26 -3.49 24.28
N GLY A 12 -21.06 -2.44 24.26
CA GLY A 12 -22.49 -2.55 24.00
C GLY A 12 -22.75 -3.11 22.59
N GLN A 13 -23.87 -3.83 22.41
CA GLN A 13 -24.24 -4.44 21.13
C GLN A 13 -24.26 -3.44 19.95
N GLN A 14 -24.64 -2.19 20.21
CA GLN A 14 -24.61 -1.13 19.19
C GLN A 14 -23.18 -0.75 18.76
N ASP A 15 -22.23 -0.68 19.69
CA ASP A 15 -20.83 -0.38 19.39
C ASP A 15 -20.17 -1.54 18.64
N GLN A 16 -20.49 -2.78 19.01
CA GLN A 16 -20.06 -3.98 18.28
C GLN A 16 -20.55 -3.94 16.83
N GLN A 17 -21.84 -3.67 16.62
CA GLN A 17 -22.42 -3.60 15.29
C GLN A 17 -21.78 -2.47 14.46
N ARG A 18 -21.51 -1.31 15.09
CA ARG A 18 -20.81 -0.19 14.46
C ARG A 18 -19.40 -0.57 14.02
N ILE A 19 -18.62 -1.27 14.84
CA ILE A 19 -17.28 -1.75 14.47
C ILE A 19 -17.36 -2.77 13.34
N LEU A 20 -18.30 -3.71 13.38
CA LEU A 20 -18.45 -4.71 12.30
C LEU A 20 -18.75 -4.06 10.94
N THR A 21 -19.44 -2.91 10.91
CA THR A 21 -19.67 -2.18 9.65
C THR A 21 -18.39 -1.66 9.01
N ASN A 22 -17.29 -1.49 9.75
CA ASN A 22 -16.00 -1.07 9.21
C ASN A 22 -15.39 -2.11 8.27
N PHE A 23 -15.74 -3.38 8.50
CA PHE A 23 -15.21 -4.51 7.76
C PHE A 23 -16.15 -4.96 6.65
N GLU A 24 -15.59 -5.63 5.66
CA GLU A 24 -16.28 -6.11 4.48
C GLU A 24 -15.81 -7.54 4.19
N ASN A 25 -16.61 -8.32 3.46
CA ASN A 25 -16.32 -9.72 3.15
C ASN A 25 -15.98 -10.61 4.37
N LEU A 26 -16.58 -10.34 5.52
CA LEU A 26 -16.49 -11.20 6.70
C LEU A 26 -17.00 -12.61 6.35
N THR A 27 -16.12 -13.60 6.45
CA THR A 27 -16.42 -15.01 6.15
C THR A 27 -15.76 -15.89 7.20
N LEU A 28 -16.54 -16.72 7.89
CA LEU A 28 -16.04 -17.68 8.88
C LEU A 28 -15.88 -19.06 8.23
N ASP A 29 -14.69 -19.64 8.32
CA ASP A 29 -14.45 -21.05 8.00
C ASP A 29 -14.44 -21.85 9.30
N SER A 30 -15.59 -22.44 9.66
CA SER A 30 -15.73 -23.25 10.87
C SER A 30 -14.83 -24.49 10.89
N SER A 31 -14.39 -24.99 9.73
CA SER A 31 -13.52 -26.19 9.68
C SER A 31 -12.10 -25.88 10.14
N THR A 32 -11.62 -24.66 9.89
CA THR A 32 -10.27 -24.22 10.26
C THR A 32 -10.25 -23.15 11.33
N HIS A 33 -11.41 -22.78 11.87
CA HIS A 33 -11.57 -21.75 12.89
C HIS A 33 -10.93 -20.41 12.47
N ARG A 34 -11.07 -20.06 11.18
CA ARG A 34 -10.46 -18.88 10.55
C ARG A 34 -11.52 -17.86 10.15
N LEU A 35 -11.32 -16.60 10.54
CA LEU A 35 -12.14 -15.47 10.10
C LEU A 35 -11.41 -14.70 8.98
N PHE A 36 -12.01 -14.66 7.78
CA PHE A 36 -11.54 -13.87 6.65
C PHE A 36 -12.24 -12.52 6.62
N TYR A 37 -11.50 -11.46 6.31
CA TYR A 37 -12.06 -10.10 6.23
C TYR A 37 -11.26 -9.22 5.28
N GLU A 38 -11.90 -8.24 4.68
CA GLU A 38 -11.24 -7.27 3.80
C GLU A 38 -10.60 -6.13 4.60
N GLN A 39 -9.30 -5.89 4.39
CA GLN A 39 -8.55 -4.82 5.03
C GLN A 39 -8.50 -3.57 4.14
N ARG A 40 -9.33 -2.56 4.43
CA ARG A 40 -9.46 -1.34 3.59
C ARG A 40 -9.35 0.00 4.31
N LEU A 41 -9.47 0.00 5.63
CA LEU A 41 -9.50 1.24 6.41
C LEU A 41 -8.15 1.57 7.05
N TYR A 42 -7.46 0.55 7.56
CA TYR A 42 -6.23 0.77 8.30
C TYR A 42 -5.02 0.40 7.46
N ARG A 43 -4.04 1.30 7.44
CA ARG A 43 -2.71 1.04 6.91
C ARG A 43 -2.03 -0.12 7.62
N ASN A 44 -2.14 -0.13 8.95
CA ASN A 44 -1.59 -1.17 9.81
C ASN A 44 -2.64 -2.28 10.03
N PRO A 45 -2.42 -3.51 9.55
CA PRO A 45 -3.40 -4.59 9.68
C PRO A 45 -3.62 -5.02 11.13
N LEU A 46 -2.69 -4.73 12.06
CA LEU A 46 -2.87 -5.05 13.49
C LEU A 46 -4.12 -4.39 14.07
N ILE A 47 -4.44 -3.16 13.66
CA ILE A 47 -5.60 -2.42 14.16
C ILE A 47 -6.89 -3.20 13.84
N GLY A 48 -7.03 -3.62 12.58
CA GLY A 48 -8.20 -4.39 12.15
C GLY A 48 -8.28 -5.78 12.81
N LEU A 49 -7.12 -6.44 12.99
CA LEU A 49 -7.03 -7.72 13.70
C LEU A 49 -7.52 -7.60 15.15
N LEU A 50 -7.06 -6.59 15.88
CA LEU A 50 -7.40 -6.39 17.28
C LEU A 50 -8.87 -6.00 17.45
N GLU A 51 -9.39 -5.07 16.62
CA GLU A 51 -10.80 -4.69 16.64
C GLU A 51 -11.72 -5.90 16.42
N LEU A 52 -11.44 -6.73 15.41
CA LEU A 52 -12.21 -7.94 15.17
C LEU A 52 -12.06 -8.97 16.28
N SER A 53 -10.86 -9.12 16.87
CA SER A 53 -10.66 -10.05 17.99
C SER A 53 -11.43 -9.69 19.25
N GLN A 54 -11.64 -8.38 19.48
CA GLN A 54 -12.39 -7.89 20.63
C GLN A 54 -13.89 -8.00 20.44
N VAL A 55 -14.39 -7.74 19.22
CA VAL A 55 -15.82 -7.76 18.91
C VAL A 55 -16.33 -9.16 18.64
N MET A 56 -15.52 -10.01 18.02
CA MET A 56 -15.85 -11.40 17.70
C MET A 56 -15.15 -12.36 18.68
N LYS A 57 -15.31 -12.12 19.99
CA LYS A 57 -14.87 -13.06 21.04
C LYS A 57 -15.72 -14.33 20.97
N ASN A 58 -15.31 -15.25 20.12
CA ASN A 58 -15.95 -16.54 19.93
C ASN A 58 -14.85 -17.61 20.01
N GLU A 59 -15.04 -18.64 20.84
CA GLU A 59 -14.12 -19.78 20.96
C GLU A 59 -13.91 -20.48 19.61
N ALA A 60 -14.85 -20.32 18.67
CA ALA A 60 -14.75 -20.85 17.32
C ALA A 60 -13.78 -20.09 16.38
N ILE A 61 -13.20 -18.96 16.79
CA ILE A 61 -12.26 -18.17 15.97
C ILE A 61 -10.88 -18.18 16.63
N THR A 62 -9.92 -18.80 15.95
CA THR A 62 -8.54 -18.93 16.44
C THR A 62 -7.54 -18.11 15.62
N GLU A 63 -7.83 -17.91 14.33
CA GLU A 63 -6.96 -17.17 13.40
C GLU A 63 -7.78 -16.17 12.57
N TYR A 64 -7.18 -15.01 12.29
CA TYR A 64 -7.76 -13.93 11.51
C TYR A 64 -6.94 -13.74 10.23
N VAL A 65 -7.60 -13.65 9.09
CA VAL A 65 -6.99 -13.64 7.76
C VAL A 65 -7.39 -12.36 7.01
N PRO A 66 -6.58 -11.29 7.08
CA PRO A 66 -6.81 -10.10 6.28
C PRO A 66 -6.63 -10.42 4.80
N MET A 67 -7.57 -9.91 4.01
CA MET A 67 -7.54 -9.91 2.55
C MET A 67 -7.16 -8.52 2.05
N TYR A 68 -6.38 -8.50 0.98
CA TYR A 68 -6.12 -7.32 0.17
C TYR A 68 -6.71 -7.56 -1.22
N GLN A 69 -7.69 -6.75 -1.61
CA GLN A 69 -8.42 -6.89 -2.86
C GLN A 69 -9.08 -8.26 -3.03
N GLY A 70 -9.59 -8.84 -1.95
CA GLY A 70 -10.19 -10.17 -1.93
C GLY A 70 -9.19 -11.33 -2.02
N VAL A 71 -7.89 -11.05 -1.92
CA VAL A 71 -6.81 -12.05 -1.87
C VAL A 71 -6.30 -12.19 -0.43
N PRO A 72 -6.46 -13.36 0.21
CA PRO A 72 -5.93 -13.63 1.54
C PRO A 72 -4.40 -13.48 1.59
N ILE A 73 -3.88 -12.74 2.58
CA ILE A 73 -2.43 -12.53 2.72
C ILE A 73 -1.78 -13.68 3.51
N ALA A 74 -2.06 -13.74 4.81
CA ALA A 74 -1.65 -14.79 5.75
C ALA A 74 -2.60 -14.82 6.96
N ALA A 75 -2.57 -15.90 7.73
CA ALA A 75 -3.39 -16.04 8.92
C ALA A 75 -2.60 -15.63 10.17
N TYR A 76 -3.25 -14.91 11.08
CA TYR A 76 -2.65 -14.41 12.31
C TYR A 76 -3.47 -14.83 13.52
N ARG A 77 -2.78 -15.31 14.55
CA ARG A 77 -3.37 -15.53 15.87
C ARG A 77 -2.94 -14.39 16.79
N PRO A 78 -3.80 -13.40 17.06
CA PRO A 78 -3.49 -12.24 17.90
C PRO A 78 -3.60 -12.61 19.39
N SER A 79 -2.91 -13.65 19.82
CA SER A 79 -2.78 -14.05 21.23
C SER A 79 -1.32 -14.27 21.58
N GLU A 80 -0.99 -14.36 22.86
CA GLU A 80 0.33 -14.83 23.28
C GLU A 80 0.36 -16.36 23.35
N PRO A 81 1.31 -17.06 22.70
CA PRO A 81 2.32 -16.54 21.77
C PRO A 81 1.74 -16.20 20.40
N TRP A 82 2.26 -15.13 19.79
CA TRP A 82 1.85 -14.72 18.44
C TRP A 82 2.22 -15.78 17.41
N ARG A 83 1.27 -16.15 16.54
CA ARG A 83 1.52 -17.07 15.43
C ARG A 83 1.10 -16.46 14.09
N THR A 84 1.96 -16.60 13.09
CA THR A 84 1.68 -16.29 11.69
C THR A 84 1.76 -17.57 10.87
N SER A 85 0.66 -17.93 10.23
CA SER A 85 0.53 -19.11 9.39
C SER A 85 0.43 -18.69 7.92
N LEU A 86 1.37 -19.15 7.10
CA LEU A 86 1.39 -18.87 5.66
C LEU A 86 0.40 -19.78 4.92
N LEU A 87 -0.21 -19.26 3.86
CA LEU A 87 -1.20 -20.01 3.09
C LEU A 87 -0.56 -20.70 1.90
N THR A 88 -0.69 -22.03 1.85
CA THR A 88 -0.20 -22.87 0.74
C THR A 88 -1.02 -22.67 -0.54
N SER A 89 -0.49 -23.10 -1.69
CA SER A 89 -1.23 -23.02 -2.96
C SER A 89 -2.53 -23.83 -2.94
N GLU A 90 -2.57 -24.97 -2.26
CA GLU A 90 -3.78 -25.79 -2.13
C GLU A 90 -4.82 -25.13 -1.23
N GLU A 91 -4.42 -24.58 -0.08
CA GLU A 91 -5.32 -23.77 0.76
C GLU A 91 -5.88 -22.59 -0.04
N ARG A 92 -5.04 -21.87 -0.78
CA ARG A 92 -5.49 -20.74 -1.62
C ARG A 92 -6.49 -21.18 -2.70
N LYS A 93 -6.29 -22.32 -3.35
CA LYS A 93 -7.26 -22.91 -4.30
C LYS A 93 -8.60 -23.20 -3.61
N ARG A 94 -8.58 -23.80 -2.42
CA ARG A 94 -9.78 -24.06 -1.61
C ARG A 94 -10.50 -22.76 -1.23
N LEU A 95 -9.75 -21.77 -0.75
CA LEU A 95 -10.27 -20.48 -0.30
C LEU A 95 -10.94 -19.67 -1.41
N ARG A 96 -10.48 -19.80 -2.67
CA ARG A 96 -11.16 -19.18 -3.82
C ARG A 96 -12.60 -19.65 -4.00
N ARG A 97 -12.90 -20.90 -3.62
CA ARG A 97 -14.26 -21.47 -3.68
C ARG A 97 -15.08 -21.14 -2.42
N LEU A 98 -14.42 -21.15 -1.26
CA LEU A 98 -15.08 -20.93 0.03
C LEU A 98 -15.50 -19.48 0.24
N ILE A 99 -14.61 -18.54 -0.05
CA ILE A 99 -14.88 -17.13 0.14
C ILE A 99 -15.78 -16.71 -1.05
N PRO A 100 -16.92 -16.05 -0.82
CA PRO A 100 -17.68 -15.45 -1.93
C PRO A 100 -16.99 -14.19 -2.42
N TYR A 101 -17.04 -13.94 -3.73
CA TYR A 101 -16.61 -12.68 -4.32
C TYR A 101 -17.72 -12.10 -5.19
N GLY A 102 -17.93 -10.79 -5.09
CA GLY A 102 -18.81 -10.05 -5.99
C GLY A 102 -18.69 -8.55 -5.74
N PRO A 103 -18.83 -7.70 -6.79
CA PRO A 103 -18.73 -6.25 -6.64
C PRO A 103 -19.66 -5.69 -5.55
N GLY A 104 -20.87 -6.26 -5.42
CA GLY A 104 -21.86 -5.85 -4.42
C GLY A 104 -21.52 -6.16 -2.96
N ARG A 105 -20.43 -6.91 -2.69
CA ARG A 105 -19.95 -7.12 -1.32
C ARG A 105 -18.96 -6.04 -0.85
N TYR A 106 -18.56 -5.15 -1.75
CA TYR A 106 -17.66 -4.05 -1.48
C TYR A 106 -18.42 -2.72 -1.48
N LYS A 107 -18.14 -1.89 -0.47
CA LYS A 107 -18.50 -0.48 -0.43
C LYS A 107 -17.70 0.27 -1.49
N VAL A 108 -18.36 1.19 -2.16
CA VAL A 108 -17.69 2.16 -3.04
C VAL A 108 -17.05 3.21 -2.15
N ASP A 109 -15.72 3.26 -2.17
CA ASP A 109 -14.95 4.28 -1.44
C ASP A 109 -14.75 5.51 -2.32
N PHE A 110 -14.97 6.68 -1.73
CA PHE A 110 -14.50 7.98 -2.21
C PHE A 110 -13.34 8.40 -1.33
N ARG A 111 -12.12 8.26 -1.86
CA ARG A 111 -10.87 8.44 -1.13
C ARG A 111 -10.26 9.80 -1.44
N ILE A 112 -10.06 10.58 -0.40
CA ILE A 112 -9.39 11.86 -0.45
C ILE A 112 -7.89 11.61 -0.24
N GLN A 113 -7.09 11.96 -1.24
CA GLN A 113 -5.65 11.75 -1.23
C GLN A 113 -4.93 13.03 -1.64
N PRO A 114 -4.13 13.64 -0.75
CA PRO A 114 -3.23 14.70 -1.15
C PRO A 114 -2.07 14.14 -1.97
N GLU A 115 -1.66 14.88 -2.98
CA GLU A 115 -0.43 14.66 -3.74
C GLU A 115 0.43 15.91 -3.64
N VAL A 116 1.67 15.73 -3.19
CA VAL A 116 2.64 16.81 -3.03
C VAL A 116 3.92 16.40 -3.73
N ILE A 117 4.39 17.25 -4.63
CA ILE A 117 5.73 17.20 -5.20
C ILE A 117 6.39 18.50 -4.79
N ALA A 118 7.57 18.44 -4.18
CA ALA A 118 8.31 19.64 -3.85
C ALA A 118 9.78 19.45 -4.18
N ASN A 119 10.41 20.55 -4.59
CA ASN A 119 11.84 20.64 -4.75
C ASN A 119 12.36 21.88 -4.02
N PHE A 120 13.43 21.66 -3.26
CA PHE A 120 14.07 22.68 -2.44
C PHE A 120 15.48 22.91 -2.95
N GLY A 121 15.93 24.17 -2.96
CA GLY A 121 17.34 24.50 -3.20
C GLY A 121 17.68 24.98 -4.61
N PHE A 122 16.70 25.34 -5.44
CA PHE A 122 16.98 26.13 -6.64
C PHE A 122 17.30 27.58 -6.26
N LYS A 123 18.36 28.16 -6.87
CA LYS A 123 18.88 29.48 -6.49
C LYS A 123 17.87 30.63 -6.73
N LEU A 124 17.06 30.53 -7.76
CA LEU A 124 16.11 31.58 -8.18
C LEU A 124 14.69 31.36 -7.66
N ASP A 125 14.32 30.11 -7.36
CA ASP A 125 13.06 29.74 -6.72
C ASP A 125 13.35 28.65 -5.68
N PRO A 126 13.67 29.02 -4.43
CA PRO A 126 14.11 28.07 -3.42
C PRO A 126 13.02 27.07 -3.00
N PHE A 127 11.75 27.33 -3.34
CA PHE A 127 10.61 26.54 -2.92
C PHE A 127 9.63 26.31 -4.08
N GLN A 128 9.90 25.25 -4.85
CA GLN A 128 9.00 24.79 -5.90
C GLN A 128 8.08 23.70 -5.36
N THR A 129 6.78 23.86 -5.51
CA THR A 129 5.78 22.90 -5.05
C THR A 129 4.65 22.70 -6.05
N LYS A 130 4.14 21.48 -6.06
CA LYS A 130 2.94 21.10 -6.78
C LYS A 130 2.08 20.29 -5.83
N THR A 131 0.98 20.90 -5.43
CA THR A 131 0.03 20.33 -4.48
C THR A 131 -1.29 20.12 -5.18
N SER A 132 -1.78 18.89 -5.15
CA SER A 132 -3.06 18.49 -5.75
C SER A 132 -3.85 17.65 -4.76
N LEU A 133 -5.18 17.65 -4.90
CA LEU A 133 -6.08 16.78 -4.16
C LEU A 133 -6.73 15.80 -5.12
N LEU A 134 -6.58 14.52 -4.85
CA LEU A 134 -7.18 13.46 -5.63
C LEU A 134 -8.42 12.94 -4.91
N LEU A 135 -9.52 12.80 -5.65
CA LEU A 135 -10.70 12.05 -5.24
C LEU A 135 -10.73 10.75 -6.03
N GLN A 136 -10.43 9.63 -5.38
CA GLN A 136 -10.26 8.33 -6.03
C GLN A 136 -11.27 7.29 -5.56
N SER A 137 -11.63 6.37 -6.45
CA SER A 137 -12.42 5.19 -6.15
C SER A 137 -11.75 3.92 -6.66
N GLN A 138 -12.01 2.81 -5.96
CA GLN A 138 -11.60 1.47 -6.37
C GLN A 138 -12.83 0.64 -6.69
N LEU A 139 -12.89 0.14 -7.92
CA LEU A 139 -13.94 -0.74 -8.39
C LEU A 139 -13.40 -2.16 -8.44
N TYR A 140 -13.97 -3.01 -7.59
CA TYR A 140 -13.55 -4.40 -7.41
C TYR A 140 -14.23 -5.27 -8.46
N LEU A 141 -13.50 -5.66 -9.51
CA LEU A 141 -14.05 -6.36 -10.67
C LEU A 141 -14.03 -7.88 -10.48
N SER A 142 -12.88 -8.42 -10.09
CA SER A 142 -12.71 -9.83 -9.74
C SER A 142 -11.70 -9.98 -8.59
N ARG A 143 -11.47 -11.20 -8.09
CA ARG A 143 -10.51 -11.43 -7.00
C ARG A 143 -9.12 -10.91 -7.38
N GLY A 144 -8.62 -9.94 -6.63
CA GLY A 144 -7.36 -9.27 -6.90
C GLY A 144 -7.39 -8.30 -8.09
N LEU A 145 -8.49 -8.21 -8.85
CA LEU A 145 -8.61 -7.32 -10.00
C LEU A 145 -9.41 -6.06 -9.63
N VAL A 146 -8.71 -4.94 -9.56
CA VAL A 146 -9.28 -3.65 -9.15
C VAL A 146 -8.98 -2.58 -10.19
N LEU A 147 -10.04 -1.89 -10.61
CA LEU A 147 -9.92 -0.69 -11.43
C LEU A 147 -9.86 0.53 -10.50
N ASN A 148 -8.78 1.31 -10.61
CA ASN A 148 -8.61 2.57 -9.91
C ASN A 148 -9.02 3.70 -10.85
N VAL A 149 -9.88 4.58 -10.38
CA VAL A 149 -10.32 5.78 -11.11
C VAL A 149 -10.32 6.97 -10.16
N GLY A 150 -10.26 8.18 -10.71
CA GLY A 150 -10.41 9.37 -9.89
C GLY A 150 -10.28 10.67 -10.67
N VAL A 151 -10.47 11.76 -9.95
CA VAL A 151 -10.33 13.14 -10.43
C VAL A 151 -9.26 13.83 -9.58
N LEU A 152 -8.41 14.61 -10.22
CA LEU A 152 -7.37 15.42 -9.62
C LEU A 152 -7.78 16.89 -9.67
N PHE A 153 -7.79 17.53 -8.51
CA PHE A 153 -8.03 18.95 -8.31
C PHE A 153 -6.67 19.62 -7.99
N PRO A 154 -6.10 20.38 -8.93
CA PRO A 154 -4.85 21.09 -8.66
C PRO A 154 -5.11 22.25 -7.69
N ILE A 155 -4.26 22.42 -6.67
CA ILE A 155 -4.40 23.48 -5.66
C ILE A 155 -3.32 24.55 -5.86
N VAL A 156 -2.05 24.13 -5.97
CA VAL A 156 -0.90 25.02 -6.22
C VAL A 156 0.03 24.34 -7.22
N ASN A 157 0.56 25.09 -8.18
CA ASN A 157 1.63 24.64 -9.06
C ASN A 157 2.59 25.79 -9.39
N ASN A 158 3.75 25.82 -8.74
CA ASN A 158 4.91 26.61 -9.16
C ASN A 158 6.12 25.71 -9.46
N TYR A 159 5.88 24.40 -9.62
CA TYR A 159 6.92 23.40 -9.88
C TYR A 159 7.15 23.19 -11.38
N ASP A 160 6.08 23.16 -12.18
CA ASP A 160 6.14 22.96 -13.62
C ASP A 160 5.08 23.78 -14.35
N ASN A 161 5.14 23.75 -15.69
CA ASN A 161 4.21 24.47 -16.55
C ASN A 161 2.88 23.72 -16.77
N GLN A 162 2.57 22.69 -15.99
CA GLN A 162 1.30 21.97 -16.16
C GLN A 162 0.13 22.88 -15.75
N PRO A 163 -0.92 23.01 -16.59
CA PRO A 163 -2.06 23.86 -16.28
C PRO A 163 -2.78 23.45 -14.98
N MET A 164 -3.42 24.45 -14.37
CA MET A 164 -4.25 24.31 -13.16
C MET A 164 -5.67 23.84 -13.48
N ASN A 165 -5.82 22.94 -14.45
CA ASN A 165 -7.11 22.36 -14.82
C ASN A 165 -7.44 21.09 -14.02
N ILE A 166 -8.72 20.94 -13.67
CA ILE A 166 -9.26 19.69 -13.14
C ILE A 166 -9.12 18.62 -14.22
N ARG A 167 -8.57 17.47 -13.86
CA ARG A 167 -8.22 16.41 -14.82
C ARG A 167 -8.40 15.03 -14.21
N PRO A 168 -8.42 13.95 -15.02
CA PRO A 168 -8.40 12.61 -14.48
C PRO A 168 -7.17 12.39 -13.59
N ALA A 169 -7.39 11.81 -12.41
CA ALA A 169 -6.31 11.22 -11.62
C ALA A 169 -5.76 9.96 -12.33
N PRO A 170 -4.68 9.33 -11.85
CA PRO A 170 -4.24 8.05 -12.39
C PRO A 170 -5.37 7.02 -12.49
N ILE A 171 -5.63 6.52 -13.71
CA ILE A 171 -6.63 5.50 -14.02
C ILE A 171 -5.91 4.24 -14.49
N TYR A 172 -5.97 3.20 -13.69
CA TYR A 172 -5.28 1.95 -14.01
C TYR A 172 -6.00 0.73 -13.44
N LEU A 173 -5.91 -0.36 -14.19
CA LEU A 173 -6.33 -1.68 -13.77
C LEU A 173 -5.16 -2.38 -13.07
N ASN A 174 -5.39 -2.94 -11.89
CA ASN A 174 -4.40 -3.69 -11.11
C ASN A 174 -4.90 -5.10 -10.82
N GLN A 175 -4.07 -6.10 -11.09
CA GLN A 175 -4.27 -7.50 -10.73
C GLN A 175 -3.23 -7.89 -9.68
N PHE A 176 -3.68 -8.08 -8.44
CA PHE A 176 -2.89 -8.65 -7.35
C PHE A 176 -3.13 -10.17 -7.24
N LEU A 177 -2.08 -10.93 -7.03
CA LEU A 177 -2.11 -12.38 -6.87
C LEU A 177 -1.14 -12.80 -5.76
N ALA A 178 -1.57 -13.76 -4.96
CA ALA A 178 -0.70 -14.49 -4.04
C ALA A 178 -0.69 -15.96 -4.48
N LEU A 179 0.45 -16.43 -4.97
CA LEU A 179 0.59 -17.73 -5.65
C LEU A 179 0.71 -18.88 -4.65
N ASP A 180 1.49 -18.66 -3.59
CA ASP A 180 1.77 -19.66 -2.56
C ASP A 180 2.06 -19.01 -1.18
N HIS A 181 2.85 -19.70 -0.35
CA HIS A 181 3.21 -19.26 0.99
C HIS A 181 4.03 -17.96 1.03
N GLN A 182 4.71 -17.58 -0.06
CA GLN A 182 5.64 -16.46 -0.06
C GLN A 182 5.75 -15.70 -1.39
N ASN A 183 5.16 -16.18 -2.48
CA ASN A 183 5.27 -15.60 -3.80
C ASN A 183 4.03 -14.76 -4.12
N PHE A 184 4.25 -13.47 -4.39
CA PHE A 184 3.23 -12.48 -4.69
C PHE A 184 3.53 -11.80 -6.02
N VAL A 185 2.48 -11.44 -6.75
CA VAL A 185 2.56 -10.76 -8.05
C VAL A 185 1.55 -9.62 -8.07
N SER A 186 1.94 -8.49 -8.65
CA SER A 186 1.04 -7.38 -8.96
C SER A 186 1.30 -6.91 -10.38
N GLY A 187 0.30 -6.97 -11.25
CA GLY A 187 0.36 -6.46 -12.62
C GLY A 187 -0.58 -5.27 -12.77
N SER A 188 -0.13 -4.21 -13.45
CA SER A 188 -0.92 -3.00 -13.65
C SER A 188 -0.81 -2.48 -15.08
N VAL A 189 -1.91 -1.95 -15.61
CA VAL A 189 -1.97 -1.31 -16.92
C VAL A 189 -2.83 -0.05 -16.87
N GLY A 190 -2.37 1.04 -17.47
CA GLY A 190 -3.13 2.29 -17.58
C GLY A 190 -2.28 3.54 -17.41
N LEU A 191 -2.90 4.58 -16.88
CA LEU A 191 -2.31 5.87 -16.54
C LEU A 191 -1.87 5.84 -15.06
N PHE A 192 -0.58 6.00 -14.80
CA PHE A 192 0.03 5.93 -13.48
C PHE A 192 0.40 7.31 -12.92
N TYR A 193 0.86 7.32 -11.68
CA TYR A 193 1.42 8.53 -11.07
C TYR A 193 2.69 8.97 -11.81
N SER A 194 3.10 10.22 -11.57
CA SER A 194 4.28 10.81 -12.23
C SER A 194 4.16 10.86 -13.76
N ASN A 195 2.94 10.98 -14.29
CA ASN A 195 2.69 11.20 -15.71
C ASN A 195 3.19 10.06 -16.61
N GLN A 196 3.20 8.83 -16.11
CA GLN A 196 3.64 7.64 -16.85
C GLN A 196 2.45 6.76 -17.23
N TYR A 197 2.36 6.33 -18.49
CA TYR A 197 1.35 5.37 -18.92
C TYR A 197 1.99 4.11 -19.51
N GLY A 198 1.36 2.95 -19.33
CA GLY A 198 1.86 1.70 -19.88
C GLY A 198 1.54 0.49 -19.03
N VAL A 199 2.49 -0.43 -18.94
CA VAL A 199 2.36 -1.72 -18.23
C VAL A 199 3.47 -1.86 -17.19
N ASN A 200 3.11 -2.28 -15.97
CA ASN A 200 4.03 -2.54 -14.87
C ASN A 200 3.74 -3.93 -14.28
N VAL A 201 4.78 -4.71 -13.99
CA VAL A 201 4.67 -5.99 -13.29
C VAL A 201 5.68 -6.04 -12.16
N GLN A 202 5.20 -6.36 -10.96
CA GLN A 202 5.98 -6.56 -9.75
C GLN A 202 5.82 -8.00 -9.27
N TYR A 203 6.93 -8.65 -8.98
CA TYR A 203 6.99 -9.94 -8.30
C TYR A 203 7.76 -9.77 -6.98
N ARG A 204 7.28 -10.41 -5.92
CA ARG A 204 7.94 -10.43 -4.62
C ARG A 204 7.87 -11.82 -4.02
N ARG A 205 9.04 -12.37 -3.69
CA ARG A 205 9.19 -13.48 -2.77
C ARG A 205 9.39 -12.93 -1.35
N ALA A 206 8.33 -12.94 -0.55
CA ALA A 206 8.32 -12.47 0.83
C ALA A 206 7.71 -13.53 1.75
N ASN A 207 8.54 -14.21 2.52
CA ASN A 207 8.05 -15.06 3.59
C ASN A 207 7.76 -14.17 4.81
N LEU A 208 6.48 -14.01 5.15
CA LEU A 208 6.05 -13.07 6.20
C LEU A 208 6.50 -13.46 7.62
N THR A 209 7.26 -14.56 7.78
CA THR A 209 7.86 -15.00 9.06
C THR A 209 9.39 -14.89 9.08
N LYS A 210 10.02 -14.68 7.92
CA LYS A 210 11.49 -14.68 7.75
C LYS A 210 11.97 -13.28 7.34
N PRO A 211 13.21 -12.90 7.71
CA PRO A 211 13.69 -11.54 7.50
C PRO A 211 14.02 -11.20 6.05
N TRP A 212 14.26 -12.19 5.20
CA TRP A 212 14.67 -11.99 3.80
C TRP A 212 13.47 -11.89 2.85
N SER A 213 13.55 -10.97 1.91
CA SER A 213 12.63 -10.89 0.78
C SER A 213 13.34 -10.42 -0.50
N PHE A 214 12.85 -10.88 -1.64
CA PHE A 214 13.45 -10.63 -2.96
C PHE A 214 12.37 -10.15 -3.92
N GLY A 215 12.70 -9.21 -4.79
CA GLY A 215 11.74 -8.59 -5.69
C GLY A 215 12.30 -8.38 -7.08
N LEU A 216 11.40 -8.39 -8.05
CA LEU A 216 11.63 -8.04 -9.44
C LEU A 216 10.50 -7.10 -9.87
N GLU A 217 10.85 -6.02 -10.54
CA GLU A 217 9.89 -5.10 -11.15
C GLU A 217 10.32 -4.83 -12.59
N ALA A 218 9.37 -4.93 -13.52
CA ALA A 218 9.59 -4.61 -14.91
C ALA A 218 8.44 -3.76 -15.46
N SER A 219 8.75 -2.79 -16.30
CA SER A 219 7.73 -1.97 -16.97
C SER A 219 8.16 -1.47 -18.33
N ILE A 220 7.16 -1.18 -19.15
CA ILE A 220 7.30 -0.45 -20.41
C ILE A 220 6.27 0.69 -20.36
N THR A 221 6.76 1.92 -20.39
CA THR A 221 5.95 3.13 -20.25
C THR A 221 6.31 4.22 -21.27
N GLY A 222 5.42 5.20 -21.41
CA GLY A 222 5.66 6.48 -22.06
C GLY A 222 5.16 7.61 -21.16
N ASP A 223 5.58 8.85 -21.45
CA ASP A 223 5.06 10.02 -20.76
C ASP A 223 3.67 10.40 -21.30
N TYR A 224 2.80 10.89 -20.42
CA TYR A 224 1.51 11.46 -20.80
C TYR A 224 1.21 12.71 -19.98
N TYR A 225 0.53 13.69 -20.56
CA TYR A 225 0.03 14.83 -19.79
C TYR A 225 -1.26 15.39 -20.36
N TYR A 226 -1.97 16.15 -19.53
CA TYR A 226 -3.19 16.85 -19.90
C TYR A 226 -2.89 18.33 -20.17
N PRO A 227 -2.76 18.75 -21.44
CA PRO A 227 -2.79 20.16 -21.82
C PRO A 227 -4.19 20.77 -21.54
N GLU A 228 -4.39 22.05 -21.88
CA GLU A 228 -5.70 22.71 -21.75
C GLU A 228 -6.81 21.95 -22.50
N THR A 229 -6.48 21.35 -23.65
CA THR A 229 -7.42 20.56 -24.47
C THR A 229 -6.81 19.23 -24.89
N GLY A 230 -7.50 18.13 -24.60
CA GLY A 230 -7.10 16.78 -25.01
C GLY A 230 -6.08 16.09 -24.09
N ILE A 231 -5.41 15.08 -24.63
CA ILE A 231 -4.37 14.30 -23.94
C ILE A 231 -3.16 14.16 -24.86
N TYR A 232 -1.98 14.47 -24.34
CA TYR A 232 -0.71 14.22 -25.03
C TYR A 232 -0.08 12.94 -24.49
N TYR A 233 0.52 12.15 -25.38
CA TYR A 233 1.24 10.93 -25.04
C TYR A 233 2.45 10.75 -25.96
N GLU A 234 3.55 10.28 -25.37
CA GLU A 234 4.74 9.86 -26.11
C GLU A 234 4.75 8.35 -26.34
N PRO A 235 5.38 7.84 -27.41
CA PRO A 235 5.51 6.40 -27.62
C PRO A 235 6.10 5.67 -26.40
N MET A 236 5.56 4.50 -26.06
CA MET A 236 6.02 3.67 -24.94
C MET A 236 7.43 3.10 -25.19
N LYS A 237 8.47 3.88 -24.90
CA LYS A 237 9.89 3.52 -25.12
C LYS A 237 10.69 3.44 -23.82
N GLN A 238 10.10 3.79 -22.68
CA GLN A 238 10.78 3.82 -21.38
C GLN A 238 10.67 2.44 -20.72
N GLY A 239 11.72 1.65 -20.86
CA GLY A 239 11.85 0.35 -20.19
C GLY A 239 12.54 0.47 -18.83
N MET A 240 11.89 -0.02 -17.77
CA MET A 240 12.45 -0.13 -16.42
C MET A 240 12.53 -1.60 -16.02
N VAL A 241 13.66 -2.03 -15.45
CA VAL A 241 13.85 -3.38 -14.89
C VAL A 241 14.69 -3.25 -13.63
N LEU A 242 14.10 -3.59 -12.49
CA LEU A 242 14.71 -3.50 -11.17
C LEU A 242 14.65 -4.85 -10.47
N ALA A 243 15.74 -5.20 -9.78
CA ALA A 243 15.79 -6.31 -8.85
C ALA A 243 16.16 -5.78 -7.47
N ASP A 244 15.58 -6.33 -6.41
CA ASP A 244 15.91 -5.92 -5.06
C ASP A 244 15.97 -7.08 -4.07
N VAL A 245 16.80 -6.90 -3.05
CA VAL A 245 16.87 -7.75 -1.86
C VAL A 245 16.64 -6.89 -0.63
N ALA A 246 15.79 -7.35 0.28
CA ALA A 246 15.59 -6.70 1.56
C ALA A 246 15.81 -7.65 2.73
N TYR A 247 16.44 -7.13 3.78
CA TYR A 247 16.68 -7.80 5.04
C TYR A 247 16.05 -7.02 6.20
N ARG A 248 15.18 -7.69 6.97
CA ARG A 248 14.52 -7.12 8.14
C ARG A 248 15.29 -7.41 9.43
N ILE A 249 15.70 -6.36 10.11
CA ILE A 249 16.26 -6.38 11.47
C ILE A 249 15.12 -6.24 12.47
N ASN A 250 14.54 -7.37 12.88
CA ASN A 250 13.34 -7.40 13.70
C ASN A 250 13.47 -6.68 15.05
N LYS A 251 14.63 -6.77 15.72
CA LYS A 251 14.87 -6.13 17.04
C LYS A 251 14.63 -4.62 17.05
N ARG A 252 14.73 -3.97 15.89
CA ARG A 252 14.61 -2.53 15.72
C ARG A 252 13.60 -2.16 14.66
N ASP A 253 12.77 -3.07 14.15
CA ASP A 253 11.80 -2.75 13.07
C ASP A 253 12.42 -1.97 11.89
N ILE A 254 13.67 -2.30 11.56
CA ILE A 254 14.43 -1.72 10.44
C ILE A 254 14.43 -2.72 9.29
N THR A 255 14.28 -2.22 8.07
CA THR A 255 14.50 -2.96 6.83
C THR A 255 15.60 -2.29 6.04
N LEU A 256 16.66 -3.04 5.71
CA LEU A 256 17.66 -2.64 4.74
C LEU A 256 17.26 -3.21 3.38
N LYS A 257 17.24 -2.40 2.34
CA LYS A 257 16.90 -2.84 0.98
C LYS A 257 17.93 -2.35 -0.01
N LEU A 258 18.45 -3.24 -0.83
CA LEU A 258 19.33 -2.91 -1.94
C LEU A 258 18.58 -3.21 -3.24
N THR A 259 18.35 -2.19 -4.04
CA THR A 259 17.74 -2.26 -5.37
C THR A 259 18.80 -1.97 -6.43
N GLY A 260 18.83 -2.73 -7.51
CA GLY A 260 19.72 -2.51 -8.64
C GLY A 260 19.05 -2.83 -9.97
N GLY A 261 19.49 -2.17 -11.03
CA GLY A 261 18.97 -2.41 -12.37
C GLY A 261 18.93 -1.13 -13.22
N GLN A 262 17.98 -1.09 -14.15
CA GLN A 262 17.69 0.06 -14.99
C GLN A 262 16.42 0.75 -14.51
N PHE A 263 16.57 1.97 -14.01
CA PHE A 263 15.51 2.90 -13.67
C PHE A 263 14.93 3.54 -14.94
N LEU A 264 13.95 4.44 -14.78
CA LEU A 264 13.42 5.21 -15.91
C LEU A 264 14.53 5.97 -16.64
N TYR A 265 14.27 6.33 -17.90
CA TYR A 265 15.21 7.05 -18.76
C TYR A 265 16.56 6.33 -18.96
N GLN A 266 16.53 4.99 -18.99
CA GLN A 266 17.71 4.14 -19.19
C GLN A 266 18.81 4.35 -18.14
N ASP A 267 18.45 4.88 -16.97
CA ASP A 267 19.41 5.18 -15.91
C ASP A 267 19.77 3.91 -15.13
N ARG A 268 21.00 3.43 -15.26
CA ARG A 268 21.44 2.17 -14.65
C ARG A 268 22.17 2.41 -13.36
N GLY A 269 21.84 1.69 -12.30
CA GLY A 269 22.51 1.87 -11.03
C GLY A 269 21.94 1.07 -9.89
N VAL A 270 22.23 1.55 -8.68
CA VAL A 270 21.83 0.94 -7.42
C VAL A 270 21.27 1.99 -6.47
N ARG A 271 20.33 1.56 -5.62
CA ARG A 271 19.72 2.33 -4.55
C ARG A 271 19.74 1.49 -3.27
N LEU A 272 20.21 2.08 -2.19
CA LEU A 272 20.19 1.50 -0.85
C LEU A 272 19.17 2.27 -0.01
N ASP A 273 18.14 1.60 0.48
CA ASP A 273 17.16 2.14 1.42
C ASP A 273 17.38 1.58 2.84
N PHE A 274 17.35 2.48 3.81
CA PHE A 274 17.23 2.20 5.23
C PHE A 274 15.83 2.62 5.68
N ILE A 275 14.94 1.66 5.98
CA ILE A 275 13.53 1.94 6.29
C ILE A 275 13.25 1.53 7.73
N ARG A 276 12.85 2.49 8.56
CA ARG A 276 12.39 2.26 9.93
C ARG A 276 10.87 2.32 9.98
N GLN A 277 10.25 1.32 10.59
CA GLN A 277 8.80 1.28 10.80
C GLN A 277 8.46 1.58 12.27
N PHE A 278 7.41 2.38 12.47
CA PHE A 278 6.89 2.82 13.75
C PHE A 278 5.36 2.68 13.74
N TYR A 279 4.84 1.52 14.15
CA TYR A 279 3.41 1.25 14.20
C TYR A 279 2.67 1.48 12.86
N SER A 280 2.12 2.67 12.64
CA SER A 280 1.48 3.05 11.37
C SER A 280 2.34 3.97 10.50
N VAL A 281 3.54 4.37 10.93
CA VAL A 281 4.44 5.28 10.21
C VAL A 281 5.66 4.53 9.68
N GLU A 282 6.12 4.87 8.47
CA GLU A 282 7.44 4.49 7.96
C GLU A 282 8.27 5.75 7.72
N VAL A 283 9.56 5.68 8.06
CA VAL A 283 10.56 6.69 7.69
C VAL A 283 11.72 5.96 7.04
N GLY A 284 12.06 6.36 5.81
CA GLY A 284 13.15 5.81 5.03
C GLY A 284 14.21 6.86 4.71
N LEU A 285 15.46 6.46 4.75
CA LEU A 285 16.58 7.20 4.16
C LEU A 285 17.11 6.38 2.99
N PHE A 286 17.52 7.02 1.91
CA PHE A 286 18.12 6.30 0.80
C PHE A 286 19.29 7.04 0.18
N ALA A 287 20.18 6.27 -0.43
CA ALA A 287 21.24 6.76 -1.29
C ALA A 287 21.22 5.98 -2.59
N THR A 288 21.38 6.69 -3.70
CA THR A 288 21.30 6.16 -5.05
C THR A 288 22.56 6.56 -5.81
N LYS A 289 23.13 5.59 -6.54
CA LYS A 289 24.26 5.81 -7.44
C LYS A 289 23.95 5.16 -8.78
N THR A 290 23.90 5.96 -9.83
CA THR A 290 23.57 5.52 -11.19
C THR A 290 24.51 6.13 -12.23
N THR A 291 24.30 5.75 -13.49
CA THR A 291 24.97 6.34 -14.65
C THR A 291 24.72 7.83 -14.81
N ARG A 292 23.58 8.34 -14.33
CA ARG A 292 23.24 9.78 -14.41
C ARG A 292 23.71 10.60 -13.21
N GLY A 293 24.19 9.96 -12.15
CA GLY A 293 24.76 10.67 -11.00
C GLY A 293 24.59 9.93 -9.67
N SER A 294 24.76 10.66 -8.58
CA SER A 294 24.50 10.16 -7.23
C SER A 294 23.60 11.14 -6.49
N THR A 295 22.66 10.60 -5.73
CA THR A 295 21.73 11.40 -4.91
C THR A 295 21.44 10.65 -3.62
N ALA A 296 20.92 11.38 -2.64
CA ALA A 296 20.37 10.83 -1.43
C ALA A 296 19.06 11.53 -1.12
N GLY A 297 18.26 10.92 -0.26
CA GLY A 297 16.98 11.47 0.08
C GLY A 297 16.34 10.73 1.24
N PHE A 298 15.09 11.09 1.49
CA PHE A 298 14.29 10.43 2.49
C PHE A 298 12.88 10.21 1.94
N ASN A 299 12.19 9.24 2.50
CA ASN A 299 10.78 9.05 2.27
C ASN A 299 10.08 8.80 3.59
N PHE A 300 8.78 9.08 3.62
CA PHE A 300 7.95 8.65 4.72
C PHE A 300 6.59 8.19 4.22
N ALA A 301 5.96 7.34 5.01
CA ALA A 301 4.58 6.93 4.82
C ALA A 301 3.85 7.08 6.15
N ILE A 302 2.87 7.97 6.20
CA ILE A 302 2.10 8.28 7.41
C ILE A 302 0.61 8.01 7.17
N PRO A 303 -0.15 7.56 8.18
CA PRO A 303 -1.60 7.48 8.04
C PRO A 303 -2.19 8.89 8.00
N ILE A 304 -3.26 9.10 7.24
CA ILE A 304 -3.97 10.39 7.21
C ILE A 304 -5.25 10.28 8.06
N PRO A 305 -5.27 10.80 9.30
CA PRO A 305 -6.50 10.87 10.07
C PRO A 305 -7.42 11.99 9.54
N PRO A 306 -8.75 11.83 9.60
CA PRO A 306 -9.48 10.62 10.01
C PRO A 306 -9.55 9.58 8.88
N GLY A 307 -9.21 8.32 9.19
CA GLY A 307 -9.24 7.23 8.20
C GLY A 307 -10.64 6.88 7.66
N LYS A 308 -11.71 7.30 8.34
CA LYS A 308 -13.10 7.20 7.91
C LYS A 308 -13.79 8.52 8.24
N ILE A 309 -14.43 9.15 7.25
CA ILE A 309 -15.13 10.43 7.41
C ILE A 309 -16.64 10.18 7.56
N ALA A 310 -17.24 9.48 6.58
CA ALA A 310 -18.65 9.13 6.57
C ALA A 310 -18.85 7.76 5.93
N GLN A 311 -19.84 7.00 6.40
CA GLN A 311 -20.08 5.65 5.89
C GLN A 311 -21.57 5.31 5.92
N SER A 312 -22.05 4.68 4.85
CA SER A 312 -23.30 3.94 4.77
C SER A 312 -23.03 2.46 4.48
N ASN A 313 -24.07 1.66 4.29
CA ASN A 313 -23.92 0.24 3.98
C ASN A 313 -23.27 -0.03 2.61
N ARG A 314 -23.34 0.93 1.67
CA ARG A 314 -22.82 0.77 0.30
C ARG A 314 -21.76 1.78 -0.10
N LEU A 315 -21.71 2.94 0.55
CA LEU A 315 -20.81 4.04 0.19
C LEU A 315 -19.97 4.45 1.40
N ARG A 316 -18.74 4.89 1.17
CA ARG A 316 -17.87 5.38 2.23
C ARG A 316 -17.00 6.53 1.72
N VAL A 317 -16.95 7.61 2.47
CA VAL A 317 -16.01 8.71 2.28
C VAL A 317 -14.88 8.57 3.30
N ARG A 318 -13.64 8.57 2.82
CA ARG A 318 -12.46 8.39 3.66
C ARG A 318 -11.24 9.11 3.12
N THR A 319 -10.22 9.30 3.94
CA THR A 319 -8.87 9.60 3.46
C THR A 319 -8.20 8.32 2.94
N THR A 320 -7.12 8.43 2.17
CA THR A 320 -6.28 7.27 1.81
C THR A 320 -5.61 6.64 3.04
N GLU A 321 -5.30 5.33 3.00
CA GLU A 321 -4.67 4.63 4.13
C GLU A 321 -3.31 5.24 4.50
N GLU A 322 -2.55 5.71 3.51
CA GLU A 322 -1.25 6.34 3.72
C GLU A 322 -1.02 7.53 2.79
N PHE A 323 -0.40 8.58 3.33
CA PHE A 323 0.32 9.58 2.56
C PHE A 323 1.77 9.14 2.45
N ARG A 324 2.20 8.82 1.22
CA ARG A 324 3.60 8.51 0.92
C ARG A 324 4.24 9.68 0.19
N TRP A 325 5.36 10.15 0.73
CA TRP A 325 6.15 11.20 0.11
C TRP A 325 7.63 10.82 0.10
N GLU A 326 8.30 11.17 -0.98
CA GLU A 326 9.73 10.95 -1.18
C GLU A 326 10.35 12.28 -1.62
N TYR A 327 11.40 12.68 -0.92
CA TYR A 327 12.23 13.82 -1.29
C TYR A 327 13.60 13.30 -1.72
N THR A 328 13.99 13.66 -2.94
CA THR A 328 15.30 13.34 -3.52
C THR A 328 16.10 14.62 -3.65
N TYR A 329 17.30 14.65 -3.08
CA TYR A 329 18.18 15.80 -3.21
C TYR A 329 18.79 15.83 -4.61
N ASN A 330 18.15 16.58 -5.50
CA ASN A 330 18.59 16.74 -6.88
C ASN A 330 19.37 18.06 -7.00
N GLY A 331 20.64 18.05 -6.61
CA GLY A 331 21.52 19.23 -6.69
C GLY A 331 21.75 19.79 -8.12
N SER A 332 21.28 19.09 -9.17
CA SER A 332 21.48 19.46 -10.58
C SER A 332 20.29 19.18 -11.51
N GLY A 333 19.10 18.80 -10.99
CA GLY A 333 17.92 18.51 -11.81
C GLY A 333 18.01 17.25 -12.68
N ALA A 334 19.06 16.44 -12.54
CA ALA A 334 19.13 15.13 -13.19
C ALA A 334 18.14 14.17 -12.50
N ASN A 335 17.25 13.56 -13.29
CA ASN A 335 16.37 12.46 -12.89
C ASN A 335 17.19 11.20 -12.53
N VAL A 336 17.88 11.22 -11.39
CA VAL A 336 18.76 10.14 -10.91
C VAL A 336 17.93 9.08 -10.20
N GLY A 337 17.96 7.85 -10.73
CA GLY A 337 17.26 6.71 -10.15
C GLY A 337 15.74 6.85 -10.11
N SER A 338 15.16 7.55 -11.09
CA SER A 338 13.72 7.81 -11.15
C SER A 338 12.91 6.52 -11.28
N ARG A 339 11.95 6.34 -10.37
CA ARG A 339 10.95 5.27 -10.36
C ARG A 339 9.59 5.90 -10.12
N TYR A 340 8.62 5.56 -10.94
CA TYR A 340 7.25 6.03 -10.78
C TYR A 340 6.47 5.16 -9.79
N ARG A 341 5.27 5.59 -9.41
CA ARG A 341 4.42 4.86 -8.45
C ARG A 341 3.21 4.26 -9.15
N VAL A 342 2.87 3.04 -8.74
CA VAL A 342 1.65 2.34 -9.16
C VAL A 342 0.88 1.99 -7.90
N GLY A 343 0.06 2.93 -7.40
CA GLY A 343 -0.69 2.75 -6.15
C GLY A 343 0.22 2.27 -5.00
N ASN A 344 -0.07 1.07 -4.49
CA ASN A 344 0.78 0.40 -3.50
C ASN A 344 1.86 -0.44 -4.18
N GLN A 345 3.13 -0.15 -3.86
CA GLN A 345 4.23 -1.03 -4.23
C GLN A 345 4.18 -2.33 -3.42
N LEU A 346 4.50 -3.45 -4.07
CA LEU A 346 4.32 -4.78 -3.49
C LEU A 346 5.21 -5.00 -2.25
N ASP A 347 6.41 -4.41 -2.22
CA ASP A 347 7.29 -4.45 -1.05
C ASP A 347 6.70 -3.69 0.14
N ALA A 348 6.18 -2.48 -0.09
CA ALA A 348 5.57 -1.64 0.94
C ALA A 348 4.31 -2.27 1.55
N LEU A 349 3.47 -2.85 0.70
CA LEU A 349 2.28 -3.59 1.11
C LEU A 349 2.66 -4.75 2.05
N LEU A 350 3.51 -5.67 1.58
CA LEU A 350 3.82 -6.91 2.31
C LEU A 350 4.62 -6.66 3.59
N ARG A 351 5.39 -5.56 3.69
CA ARG A 351 6.05 -5.17 4.94
C ARG A 351 5.08 -4.94 6.09
N GLN A 352 3.88 -4.39 5.82
CA GLN A 352 2.88 -4.17 6.89
C GLN A 352 2.35 -5.49 7.45
N TYR A 353 2.41 -6.58 6.68
CA TYR A 353 1.91 -7.90 7.05
C TYR A 353 2.99 -8.83 7.63
N HIS A 354 4.20 -8.34 7.91
CA HIS A 354 5.24 -9.21 8.47
C HIS A 354 4.88 -9.63 9.91
N GLY A 355 4.86 -10.93 10.20
CA GLY A 355 4.39 -11.48 11.48
C GLY A 355 5.14 -10.93 12.69
N GLN A 356 6.47 -10.85 12.62
CA GLN A 356 7.28 -10.28 13.72
C GLN A 356 7.09 -8.76 13.89
N TYR A 357 6.67 -8.07 12.83
CA TYR A 357 6.35 -6.65 12.93
C TYR A 357 5.07 -6.46 13.73
N LEU A 358 4.04 -7.24 13.39
CA LEU A 358 2.74 -7.20 14.06
C LEU A 358 2.84 -7.68 15.51
N SER A 359 3.61 -8.75 15.77
CA SER A 359 3.78 -9.28 17.14
C SER A 359 4.46 -8.26 18.08
N ARG A 360 5.46 -7.52 17.61
CA ARG A 360 6.17 -6.53 18.42
C ARG A 360 5.30 -5.33 18.77
N GLN A 361 4.41 -4.95 17.87
CA GLN A 361 3.47 -3.86 18.11
C GLN A 361 2.37 -4.20 19.11
N LEU A 362 2.16 -5.50 19.39
CA LEU A 362 1.26 -5.93 20.46
C LEU A 362 1.90 -5.85 21.84
N GLN A 363 3.24 -5.94 21.90
CA GLN A 363 4.02 -5.95 23.15
C GLN A 363 4.41 -4.56 23.65
N ASN A 364 4.35 -3.56 22.77
CA ASN A 364 4.62 -2.15 23.05
C ASN A 364 3.30 -1.39 23.14
#